data_AF-A0AAV5J0Y6-F1
#
_entry.id   AF-A0AAV5J0Y6-F1
#
_cell.length_a   1.000
_cell.length_b   1.000
_cell.length_c   1.000
_cell.angle_alpha   90.00
_cell.angle_beta   90.00
_cell.angle_gamma   90.00
#
_symmetry.space_group_name_H-M   'P 1'
#
loop_
_entity.id
_entity.type
_entity.pdbx_description
1 polymer ?
#
loop_
_entity_poly.entity_id
_entity_poly.type
_entity_poly.pdbx_seq_one_letter_code
_entity_poly.pdbx_strand_id
1 'polypeptide(L)'
;MGEWCQNHHAASGLTEKVLHSTIGEREAEKQVIDFVKKHVGTYTPLLAGNSVYNDFIFLKKYMPELASLFSHVLVDVSSVKALCIRWYPGDQKRAPAKENKHRAMDDIRESIKELKYYKEKIFKAKK
;
A
#
# COMPACT_ATOMS: atom_id res chain seq x y z
N MET A 1 18.29 11.77 4.49
CA MET A 1 17.13 11.80 3.57
C MET A 1 17.48 12.68 2.38
N GLY A 2 17.11 12.30 1.15
CA GLY A 2 17.23 13.18 -0.01
C GLY A 2 16.25 14.36 0.07
N GLU A 3 16.45 15.39 -0.77
CA GLU A 3 15.67 16.63 -0.78
C GLU A 3 14.16 16.39 -0.94
N TRP A 4 13.79 15.50 -1.87
CA TRP A 4 12.39 15.15 -2.11
C TRP A 4 11.68 14.66 -0.84
N CYS A 5 12.31 13.75 -0.08
CA CYS A 5 11.78 13.22 1.18
C CYS A 5 11.63 14.30 2.23
N GLN A 6 12.64 15.17 2.39
CA GLN A 6 12.60 16.26 3.37
C GLN A 6 11.41 17.19 3.10
N ASN A 7 11.25 17.63 1.85
CA ASN A 7 10.18 18.55 1.46
C ASN A 7 8.79 17.92 1.61
N HIS A 8 8.59 16.68 1.14
CA HIS A 8 7.26 16.03 1.19
C HIS A 8 6.85 15.63 2.62
N HIS A 9 7.78 15.13 3.43
CA HIS A 9 7.48 14.76 4.82
C HIS A 9 7.30 15.98 5.71
N ALA A 10 7.99 17.08 5.44
CA ALA A 10 7.73 18.35 6.12
C ALA A 10 6.36 18.91 5.73
N ALA A 11 6.03 18.99 4.43
CA ALA A 11 4.76 19.54 3.96
C ALA A 11 3.52 18.76 4.45
N SER A 12 3.64 17.44 4.64
CA SER A 12 2.57 16.60 5.19
C SER A 12 2.49 16.60 6.73
N GLY A 13 3.39 17.33 7.41
CA GLY A 13 3.54 17.32 8.87
C GLY A 13 4.01 15.97 9.41
N LEU A 14 4.50 15.06 8.57
CA LEU A 14 4.98 13.75 9.00
C LEU A 14 6.28 13.87 9.79
N THR A 15 7.21 14.72 9.37
CA THR A 15 8.51 14.89 10.05
C THR A 15 8.32 15.27 11.52
N GLU A 16 7.48 16.28 11.79
CA GLU A 16 7.17 16.72 13.15
C GLU A 16 6.48 15.62 13.97
N LYS A 17 5.51 14.90 13.38
CA LYS A 17 4.85 13.76 14.05
C LYS A 17 5.82 12.63 14.40
N VAL A 18 6.82 12.37 13.56
CA VAL A 18 7.84 11.35 13.84
C VAL A 18 8.74 11.79 14.99
N LEU A 19 9.13 13.07 15.04
CA LEU A 19 9.94 13.62 16.14
C LEU A 19 9.20 13.58 17.48
N HIS A 20 7.88 13.76 17.48
CA HIS A 20 7.04 13.67 18.68
C HIS A 20 6.51 12.25 18.96
N SER A 21 6.80 11.27 18.10
CA SER A 21 6.31 9.91 18.27
C SER A 21 7.02 9.23 19.44
N THR A 22 6.24 8.61 20.32
CA THR A 22 6.75 7.74 21.38
C THR A 22 6.75 6.27 20.99
N ILE A 23 6.21 5.93 19.80
CA ILE A 23 6.08 4.56 19.33
C ILE A 23 7.37 4.14 18.63
N GLY A 24 8.03 3.12 19.18
CA GLY A 24 9.21 2.48 18.58
C GLY A 24 8.83 1.48 17.47
N GLU A 25 9.80 1.10 16.64
CA GLU A 25 9.60 0.19 15.51
C GLU A 25 8.98 -1.16 15.93
N ARG A 26 9.52 -1.79 16.99
CA ARG A 26 9.00 -3.06 17.53
C ARG A 26 7.59 -2.95 18.09
N GLU A 27 7.26 -1.80 18.69
CA GLU A 27 5.92 -1.55 19.21
C GLU A 27 4.92 -1.38 18.05
N ALA A 28 5.29 -0.61 17.03
CA ALA A 28 4.50 -0.46 15.82
C ALA A 28 4.27 -1.82 15.13
N GLU A 29 5.31 -2.63 14.98
CA GLU A 29 5.21 -3.98 14.41
C GLU A 29 4.18 -4.83 15.16
N LYS A 30 4.27 -4.88 16.50
CA LYS A 30 3.34 -5.65 17.33
C LYS A 30 1.90 -5.17 17.18
N GLN A 31 1.66 -3.86 17.22
CA GLN A 31 0.33 -3.29 17.07
C GLN A 31 -0.30 -3.68 15.71
N VAL A 32 0.51 -3.68 14.64
CA VAL A 32 0.04 -4.09 13.30
C VAL A 32 -0.19 -5.59 13.21
N ILE A 33 0.68 -6.43 13.80
CA ILE A 33 0.47 -7.89 13.86
C ILE A 33 -0.85 -8.22 14.55
N ASP A 34 -1.12 -7.60 15.70
CA ASP A 34 -2.35 -7.82 16.47
C ASP A 34 -3.58 -7.39 15.66
N PHE A 35 -3.47 -6.26 14.96
CA PHE A 35 -4.50 -5.80 14.03
C PHE A 35 -4.74 -6.81 12.89
N VAL A 36 -3.69 -7.30 12.23
CA VAL A 36 -3.81 -8.25 11.11
C VAL A 36 -4.44 -9.56 11.58
N LYS A 37 -3.95 -10.13 12.68
CA LYS A 37 -4.45 -11.39 13.26
C LYS A 37 -5.94 -11.29 13.61
N LYS A 38 -6.38 -10.15 14.14
CA LYS A 38 -7.79 -9.90 14.47
C LYS A 38 -8.71 -9.92 13.26
N HIS A 39 -8.25 -9.51 12.07
CA HIS A 39 -9.10 -9.36 10.89
C HIS A 39 -9.01 -10.52 9.90
N VAL A 40 -7.88 -11.21 9.84
CA VAL A 40 -7.61 -12.24 8.83
C VAL A 40 -8.05 -13.65 9.29
N GLY A 41 -8.19 -13.89 10.60
CA GLY A 41 -8.59 -15.22 11.09
C GLY A 41 -7.52 -16.28 10.77
N THR A 42 -7.89 -17.36 10.08
CA THR A 42 -7.03 -18.55 9.90
C THR A 42 -6.32 -18.66 8.56
N TYR A 43 -6.62 -17.81 7.57
CA TYR A 43 -5.97 -17.89 6.26
C TYR A 43 -4.68 -17.05 6.19
N THR A 44 -3.75 -17.43 5.32
CA THR A 44 -2.55 -16.60 5.06
C THR A 44 -2.93 -15.38 4.22
N PRO A 45 -2.79 -14.15 4.73
CA PRO A 45 -3.13 -12.94 3.99
C PRO A 45 -2.12 -12.67 2.86
N LEU A 46 -2.60 -11.99 1.81
CA LEU A 46 -1.73 -11.41 0.79
C LEU A 46 -1.51 -9.93 1.10
N LEU A 47 -0.27 -9.47 0.96
CA LEU A 47 0.04 -8.05 1.05
C LEU A 47 -0.40 -7.36 -0.26
N ALA A 48 -1.10 -6.23 -0.13
CA ALA A 48 -1.73 -5.54 -1.24
C ALA A 48 -1.47 -4.02 -1.19
N GLY A 49 -1.27 -3.41 -2.36
CA GLY A 49 -1.02 -1.98 -2.48
C GLY A 49 -0.45 -1.60 -3.85
N ASN A 50 -0.12 -0.33 -4.04
CA ASN A 50 0.60 0.11 -5.23
C ASN A 50 2.11 -0.01 -5.04
N SER A 51 2.78 -0.69 -5.97
CA SER A 51 4.24 -0.88 -5.94
C SER A 51 4.71 -1.53 -4.63
N VAL A 52 3.83 -2.36 -4.05
CA VAL A 52 3.88 -2.87 -2.67
C VAL A 52 5.05 -3.81 -2.42
N TYR A 53 5.72 -4.28 -3.48
CA TYR A 53 6.97 -5.00 -3.38
C TYR A 53 8.05 -4.19 -2.64
N ASN A 54 8.09 -2.86 -2.82
CA ASN A 54 9.03 -2.00 -2.11
C ASN A 54 8.73 -2.00 -0.60
N ASP A 55 7.47 -1.81 -0.22
CA ASP A 55 7.02 -1.89 1.18
C ASP A 55 7.37 -3.26 1.78
N PHE A 56 7.18 -4.34 1.03
CA PHE A 56 7.49 -5.69 1.50
C PHE A 56 8.98 -5.90 1.77
N ILE A 57 9.87 -5.31 0.96
CA ILE A 57 11.32 -5.33 1.22
C ILE A 57 11.64 -4.62 2.54
N PHE A 58 11.03 -3.45 2.79
CA PHE A 58 11.22 -2.73 4.04
C PHE A 58 10.70 -3.55 5.23
N LEU A 59 9.52 -4.14 5.13
CA LEU A 59 8.98 -5.02 6.17
C LEU A 59 9.92 -6.19 6.44
N LYS A 60 10.44 -6.88 5.42
CA LYS A 60 11.39 -7.99 5.63
C LYS A 60 12.65 -7.59 6.41
N LYS A 61 13.09 -6.35 6.29
CA LYS A 61 14.29 -5.84 6.95
C LYS A 61 14.02 -5.31 8.36
N TYR A 62 12.96 -4.53 8.52
CA TYR A 62 12.69 -3.74 9.73
C TYR A 62 11.54 -4.29 10.58
N MET A 63 10.64 -5.08 10.00
CA MET A 63 9.50 -5.71 10.67
C MET A 63 9.32 -7.17 10.21
N PRO A 64 10.31 -8.04 10.48
CA PRO A 64 10.34 -9.40 9.94
C PRO A 64 9.23 -10.31 10.50
N GLU A 65 8.78 -10.10 11.74
CA GLU A 65 7.68 -10.87 12.32
C GLU A 65 6.37 -10.55 11.59
N LEU A 66 6.14 -9.26 11.28
CA LEU A 66 5.00 -8.84 10.47
C LEU A 66 5.10 -9.36 9.04
N ALA A 67 6.27 -9.27 8.42
CA ALA A 67 6.49 -9.77 7.06
C ALA A 67 6.21 -11.28 6.94
N SER A 68 6.50 -12.06 8.00
CA SER A 68 6.28 -13.51 8.04
C SER A 68 4.79 -13.91 7.99
N LEU A 69 3.87 -12.99 8.28
CA LEU A 69 2.44 -13.25 8.19
C LEU A 69 1.96 -13.37 6.74
N PHE A 70 2.64 -12.72 5.80
CA PHE A 70 2.19 -12.61 4.41
C PHE A 70 2.82 -13.67 3.51
N SER A 71 2.07 -14.08 2.47
CA SER A 71 2.64 -14.90 1.40
C SER A 71 3.70 -14.13 0.60
N HIS A 72 4.57 -14.88 -0.09
CA HIS A 72 5.46 -14.31 -1.11
C HIS A 72 4.70 -13.77 -2.33
N VAL A 73 3.45 -14.19 -2.52
CA VAL A 73 2.55 -13.66 -3.56
C VAL A 73 1.95 -12.33 -3.10
N LEU A 74 2.05 -11.32 -3.95
CA LEU A 74 1.59 -9.95 -3.69
C LEU A 74 0.43 -9.57 -4.61
N VAL A 75 -0.47 -8.72 -4.12
CA VAL A 75 -1.48 -8.06 -4.94
C VAL A 75 -1.02 -6.63 -5.25
N ASP A 76 -0.25 -6.48 -6.34
CA ASP A 76 0.30 -5.20 -6.75
C ASP A 76 -0.62 -4.48 -7.76
N VAL A 77 -1.25 -3.40 -7.31
CA VAL A 77 -2.14 -2.56 -8.12
C VAL A 77 -1.39 -1.88 -9.26
N SER A 78 -0.10 -1.55 -9.07
CA SER A 78 0.74 -0.93 -10.09
C SER A 78 1.01 -1.89 -11.26
N SER A 79 1.08 -3.20 -11.00
CA SER A 79 1.17 -4.20 -12.08
C SER A 79 -0.08 -4.19 -12.95
N VAL A 80 -1.28 -4.14 -12.33
CA VAL A 80 -2.55 -4.06 -13.05
C VAL A 80 -2.65 -2.75 -13.85
N LYS A 81 -2.26 -1.62 -13.25
CA LYS A 81 -2.16 -0.32 -13.92
C LYS A 81 -1.25 -0.39 -15.16
N ALA A 82 -0.07 -1.01 -15.04
CA ALA A 82 0.88 -1.12 -16.14
C ALA A 82 0.32 -1.92 -17.33
N LEU A 83 -0.50 -2.95 -17.06
CA LEU A 83 -1.23 -3.69 -18.07
C LEU A 83 -2.38 -2.86 -18.66
N CYS A 84 -3.15 -2.17 -17.82
CA CYS A 84 -4.24 -1.27 -18.24
C CYS A 84 -3.75 -0.21 -19.24
N ILE A 85 -2.62 0.46 -18.93
CA ILE A 85 -1.99 1.45 -19.82
C ILE A 85 -1.73 0.89 -21.23
N ARG A 86 -1.27 -0.37 -21.32
CA ARG A 86 -0.84 -0.99 -22.58
C ARG A 86 -1.98 -1.63 -23.36
N TRP A 87 -2.88 -2.29 -22.65
CA TRP A 87 -3.92 -3.12 -23.26
C TRP A 87 -5.27 -2.40 -23.36
N TYR A 88 -5.52 -1.42 -22.48
CA TYR A 88 -6.80 -0.72 -22.37
C TYR A 88 -6.59 0.81 -22.19
N PRO A 89 -5.89 1.50 -23.12
CA PRO A 89 -5.53 2.92 -22.95
C PRO A 89 -6.75 3.85 -22.78
N GLY A 90 -7.91 3.48 -23.35
CA GLY A 90 -9.17 4.23 -23.18
C GLY A 90 -9.73 4.14 -21.75
N ASP A 91 -9.64 2.98 -21.11
CA ASP A 91 -10.03 2.80 -19.72
C ASP A 91 -9.02 3.43 -18.77
N GLN A 92 -7.73 3.41 -19.11
CA GLN A 92 -6.73 4.09 -18.29
C GLN A 92 -6.98 5.60 -18.19
N LYS A 93 -7.37 6.26 -19.29
CA LYS A 93 -7.69 7.70 -19.27
C LYS A 93 -8.87 8.05 -18.35
N ARG A 94 -9.72 7.07 -18.05
CA ARG A 94 -10.91 7.19 -17.19
C ARG A 94 -10.66 6.68 -15.77
N ALA A 95 -9.46 6.17 -15.48
CA ALA A 95 -9.09 5.72 -14.15
C ALA A 95 -9.07 6.90 -13.16
N PRO A 96 -9.45 6.67 -11.90
CA PRO A 96 -9.47 7.73 -10.89
C PRO A 96 -8.06 8.34 -10.71
N ALA A 97 -7.99 9.67 -10.72
CA ALA A 97 -6.76 10.39 -10.40
C ALA A 97 -6.43 10.22 -8.92
N LYS A 98 -5.13 10.09 -8.62
CA LYS A 98 -4.64 10.09 -7.23
C LYS A 98 -4.45 11.53 -6.78
N GLU A 99 -4.95 11.84 -5.59
CA GLU A 99 -4.73 13.14 -4.95
C GLU A 99 -3.32 13.21 -4.34
N ASN A 100 -2.66 12.06 -4.14
CA ASN A 100 -1.28 11.94 -3.64
C ASN A 100 -1.07 12.79 -2.37
N LYS A 101 -1.90 12.57 -1.36
CA LYS A 101 -1.79 13.28 -0.07
C LYS A 101 -0.58 12.84 0.75
N HIS A 102 0.16 11.82 0.29
CA HIS A 102 1.40 11.32 0.89
C HIS A 102 1.24 10.94 2.36
N ARG A 103 0.05 10.44 2.69
CA ARG A 103 -0.29 9.88 4.01
C ARG A 103 -0.69 8.44 3.77
N ALA A 104 -0.05 7.52 4.49
CA ALA A 104 -0.24 6.08 4.30
C ALA A 104 -1.72 5.65 4.23
N MET A 105 -2.57 6.20 5.11
CA MET A 105 -3.99 5.86 5.17
C MET A 105 -4.80 6.40 3.98
N ASP A 106 -4.42 7.54 3.42
CA ASP A 106 -5.09 8.10 2.25
C ASP A 106 -4.62 7.37 0.99
N ASP A 107 -3.30 7.14 0.88
CA ASP A 107 -2.69 6.43 -0.25
C ASP A 107 -3.21 4.98 -0.37
N ILE A 108 -3.43 4.26 0.74
CA ILE A 108 -4.01 2.90 0.69
C ILE A 108 -5.49 2.92 0.27
N ARG A 109 -6.26 3.94 0.68
CA ARG A 109 -7.66 4.10 0.24
C ARG A 109 -7.73 4.39 -1.25
N GLU A 110 -6.82 5.20 -1.77
CA GLU A 110 -6.67 5.43 -3.21
C GLU A 110 -6.30 4.14 -3.96
N SER A 111 -5.35 3.36 -3.42
CA SER A 111 -4.95 2.08 -4.00
C SER A 111 -6.12 1.10 -4.13
N ILE A 112 -6.98 1.03 -3.09
CA ILE A 112 -8.20 0.21 -3.10
C ILE A 112 -9.21 0.72 -4.14
N LYS A 113 -9.43 2.04 -4.22
CA LYS A 113 -10.32 2.65 -5.23
C LYS A 113 -9.83 2.35 -6.65
N GLU A 114 -8.53 2.48 -6.89
CA GLU A 114 -7.89 2.19 -8.18
C GLU A 114 -8.07 0.71 -8.57
N LEU A 115 -7.80 -0.24 -7.66
CA LEU A 115 -7.99 -1.66 -7.94
C LEU A 115 -9.47 -2.01 -8.17
N LYS A 116 -10.39 -1.38 -7.44
CA LYS A 116 -11.83 -1.54 -7.65
C LYS A 116 -12.23 -1.10 -9.06
N TYR A 117 -11.71 0.04 -9.53
CA TYR A 117 -11.93 0.50 -10.89
C TYR A 117 -11.43 -0.52 -11.94
N TYR A 118 -10.21 -1.02 -11.80
CA TYR A 118 -9.69 -2.03 -12.73
C TYR A 118 -10.51 -3.31 -12.72
N LYS A 119 -10.91 -3.79 -11.53
CA LYS A 119 -11.79 -4.96 -11.39
C LYS A 119 -13.10 -4.81 -12.17
N GLU A 120 -13.67 -3.61 -12.21
CA GLU A 120 -14.94 -3.34 -12.91
C GLU A 120 -14.77 -3.13 -14.43
N LYS A 121 -13.61 -2.61 -14.88
CA LYS A 121 -13.43 -2.21 -16.28
C LYS A 121 -12.64 -3.18 -17.14
N ILE A 122 -11.60 -3.81 -16.60
CA ILE A 122 -10.66 -4.60 -17.41
C ILE A 122 -10.65 -6.10 -17.07
N PHE A 123 -11.27 -6.50 -15.95
CA PHE A 123 -11.48 -7.91 -15.63
C PHE A 123 -12.86 -8.38 -16.09
N LYS A 124 -12.96 -9.67 -16.42
CA LYS A 124 -14.25 -10.29 -16.74
C LYS A 124 -15.21 -10.17 -15.56
N ALA A 125 -16.46 -9.81 -15.85
CA ALA A 125 -17.52 -9.81 -14.85
C ALA A 125 -17.63 -11.20 -14.21
N LYS A 126 -17.86 -11.24 -12.89
CA LYS A 126 -18.24 -12.48 -12.23
C LYS A 126 -19.60 -12.91 -12.81
N LYS A 127 -19.67 -14.15 -13.30
CA LYS A 127 -20.95 -14.82 -13.54
C LYS A 127 -21.65 -15.08 -12.21
#